data_AF-A0A835TN70-F1
#
_entry.id   AF-A0A835TN70-F1
#
_cell.length_a   1.000
_cell.length_b   1.000
_cell.length_c   1.000
_cell.angle_alpha   90.00
_cell.angle_beta   90.00
_cell.angle_gamma   90.00
#
_symmetry.space_group_name_H-M   'P 1'
#
loop_
_entity.id
_entity.type
_entity.pdbx_description
1 polymer ?
#
loop_
_entity_poly.entity_id
_entity_poly.type
_entity_poly.pdbx_seq_one_letter_code
_entity_poly.pdbx_strand_id
1 'polypeptide(L)'
;MSKSLENLLTLAGERFLRVELLSEAGKDKDGAPVTCCMSGCAKSLEFSSGLVVKKLPLTYSDGSQDPGGFLCQACTQQFFGPLTPLISFPAIKEEQIQL
;
A
#
# COMPACT_ATOMS: atom_id res chain seq x y z
N MET A 1 25.65 2.02 -14.42
CA MET A 1 25.27 1.12 -13.30
C MET A 1 25.57 -0.30 -13.74
N SER A 2 26.07 -1.19 -12.86
CA SER A 2 26.36 -2.58 -13.25
C SER A 2 25.09 -3.45 -13.18
N LYS A 3 24.98 -4.47 -14.03
CA LYS A 3 23.78 -5.35 -14.09
C LYS A 3 23.53 -6.09 -12.77
N SER A 4 24.58 -6.45 -12.04
CA SER A 4 24.44 -7.08 -10.71
C SER A 4 23.81 -6.15 -9.69
N LEU A 5 24.14 -4.86 -9.72
CA LEU A 5 23.56 -3.88 -8.78
C LEU A 5 22.08 -3.65 -9.11
N GLU A 6 21.74 -3.51 -10.39
CA GLU A 6 20.36 -3.43 -10.86
C GLU A 6 19.53 -4.63 -10.39
N ASN A 7 20.01 -5.85 -10.63
CA ASN A 7 19.34 -7.08 -10.18
C ASN A 7 19.16 -7.12 -8.65
N LEU A 8 20.17 -6.70 -7.88
CA LEU A 8 20.09 -6.66 -6.41
C LEU A 8 19.04 -5.66 -5.93
N LEU A 9 18.95 -4.47 -6.51
CA LEU A 9 17.93 -3.48 -6.16
C LEU A 9 16.52 -3.93 -6.56
N THR A 10 16.38 -4.57 -7.73
CA THR A 10 15.13 -5.20 -8.15
C THR A 10 14.70 -6.32 -7.19
N LEU A 11 15.64 -7.16 -6.74
CA LEU A 11 15.39 -8.23 -5.77
C LEU A 11 15.06 -7.69 -4.36
N ALA A 12 15.78 -6.66 -3.92
CA ALA A 12 15.49 -5.95 -2.68
C ALA A 12 14.09 -5.31 -2.73
N GLY A 13 13.60 -5.03 -3.94
CA GLY A 13 12.27 -4.52 -4.18
C GLY A 13 12.13 -3.12 -3.59
N GLU A 14 13.02 -2.20 -3.98
CA GLU A 14 12.95 -0.80 -3.59
C GLU A 14 11.53 -0.26 -3.87
N ARG A 15 10.82 0.06 -2.79
CA ARG A 15 9.43 0.50 -2.83
C ARG A 15 9.27 1.64 -1.85
N PHE A 16 8.82 2.76 -2.37
CA PHE A 16 8.46 3.91 -1.56
C PHE A 16 7.00 3.76 -1.17
N LEU A 17 6.78 3.29 0.06
CA LEU A 17 5.45 3.13 0.61
C LEU A 17 5.10 4.34 1.47
N ARG A 18 3.88 4.85 1.31
CA ARG A 18 3.29 5.88 2.15
C ARG A 18 1.98 5.36 2.71
N VAL A 19 1.73 5.64 3.98
CA VAL A 19 0.43 5.38 4.60
C VAL A 19 -0.40 6.65 4.51
N GLU A 20 -1.61 6.54 3.96
CA GLU A 20 -2.54 7.64 3.78
C GLU A 20 -3.88 7.32 4.45
N LEU A 21 -4.62 8.35 4.85
CA LEU A 21 -6.01 8.18 5.27
C LEU A 21 -6.87 7.93 4.04
N LEU A 22 -7.71 6.91 4.11
CA LEU A 22 -8.51 6.44 2.99
C LEU A 22 -9.54 7.49 2.52
N SER A 23 -9.98 8.39 3.41
CA SER A 23 -10.83 9.55 3.10
C SER A 23 -10.15 10.60 2.22
N GLU A 24 -8.83 10.69 2.29
CA GLU A 24 -8.03 11.61 1.47
C GLU A 24 -7.56 10.93 0.18
N ALA A 25 -7.25 9.63 0.25
CA ALA A 25 -6.78 8.82 -0.86
C ALA A 25 -7.81 8.64 -1.99
N GLY A 26 -9.12 8.72 -1.69
CA GLY A 26 -10.21 8.55 -2.65
C GLY A 26 -10.72 9.83 -3.31
N LYS A 27 -10.29 11.03 -2.84
CA LYS A 27 -10.82 12.32 -3.32
C LYS A 27 -10.52 12.59 -4.79
N ASP A 28 -9.38 12.09 -5.28
CA ASP A 28 -8.95 12.29 -6.68
C ASP A 28 -9.62 11.30 -7.66
N LYS A 29 -10.42 10.35 -7.16
CA LYS A 29 -10.92 9.19 -7.94
C LYS A 29 -12.45 9.17 -8.11
N ASP A 30 -13.14 10.26 -7.75
CA ASP A 30 -14.61 10.41 -7.89
C ASP A 30 -15.42 9.22 -7.33
N GLY A 31 -14.92 8.55 -6.28
CA GLY A 31 -15.58 7.40 -5.67
C GLY A 31 -15.53 6.10 -6.47
N ALA A 32 -14.76 6.04 -7.57
CA ALA A 32 -14.58 4.80 -8.31
C ALA A 32 -13.79 3.76 -7.49
N PRO A 33 -14.17 2.45 -7.55
CA PRO A 33 -13.44 1.39 -6.88
C PRO A 33 -12.00 1.33 -7.41
N VAL A 34 -11.03 1.37 -6.51
CA VAL A 34 -9.62 1.30 -6.88
C VAL A 34 -9.13 -0.12 -6.70
N THR A 35 -8.50 -0.66 -7.75
CA THR A 35 -7.89 -1.99 -7.69
C THR A 35 -6.52 -1.93 -7.03
N CYS A 36 -6.15 -3.04 -6.38
CA CYS A 36 -4.80 -3.23 -5.86
C CYS A 36 -3.77 -3.06 -6.98
N CYS A 37 -2.71 -2.29 -6.74
CA CYS A 37 -1.67 -2.03 -7.74
C CYS A 37 -0.68 -3.19 -7.95
N MET A 38 -0.86 -4.31 -7.25
CA MET A 38 0.01 -5.48 -7.39
C MET A 38 -0.34 -6.28 -8.64
N SER A 39 0.67 -6.64 -9.41
CA SER A 39 0.52 -7.53 -10.57
C SER A 39 -0.13 -8.85 -10.15
N GLY A 40 -1.20 -9.24 -10.85
CA GLY A 40 -1.96 -10.45 -10.55
C GLY A 40 -2.95 -10.34 -9.39
N CYS A 41 -3.06 -9.19 -8.71
CA CYS A 41 -4.06 -8.97 -7.67
C CYS A 41 -5.29 -8.24 -8.24
N ALA A 42 -6.45 -8.92 -8.26
CA ALA A 42 -7.71 -8.34 -8.74
C ALA A 42 -8.61 -7.77 -7.62
N LYS A 43 -8.11 -7.69 -6.38
CA LYS A 43 -8.91 -7.20 -5.26
C LYS A 43 -9.19 -5.70 -5.42
N SER A 44 -10.46 -5.34 -5.28
CA SER A 44 -10.87 -3.94 -5.08
C SER A 44 -10.55 -3.50 -3.66
N LEU A 45 -10.22 -2.23 -3.52
CA LEU A 45 -10.11 -1.54 -2.25
C LEU A 45 -11.49 -0.97 -1.91
N GLU A 46 -12.11 -1.55 -0.89
CA GLU A 46 -13.29 -0.95 -0.28
C GLU A 46 -12.82 0.24 0.56
N PHE A 47 -13.22 1.44 0.18
CA PHE A 47 -12.85 2.67 0.86
C PHE A 47 -13.63 2.84 2.20
N SER A 48 -13.44 1.92 3.16
CA SER A 48 -13.98 2.03 4.53
C SER A 48 -13.05 2.82 5.46
N SER A 49 -13.57 3.67 6.35
CA SER A 49 -12.80 4.45 7.36
C SER A 49 -11.56 3.71 7.90
N GLY A 50 -10.37 4.07 7.40
CA GLY A 50 -9.14 3.30 7.65
C GLY A 50 -7.88 3.94 7.04
N LEU A 51 -6.72 3.34 7.33
CA LEU A 51 -5.42 3.67 6.71
C LEU A 51 -5.22 2.77 5.50
N VAL A 52 -4.63 3.32 4.45
CA VAL A 52 -4.28 2.60 3.23
C VAL A 52 -2.83 2.82 2.88
N VAL A 53 -2.20 1.79 2.33
CA VAL A 53 -0.83 1.90 1.83
C VAL A 53 -0.86 2.24 0.36
N LYS A 54 -0.18 3.33 0.03
CA LYS A 54 0.11 3.76 -1.33
C LYS A 54 1.57 3.48 -1.64
N LYS A 55 1.79 2.74 -2.71
CA LYS A 55 3.07 2.66 -3.39
C LYS A 55 3.23 3.92 -4.25
N LEU A 56 4.26 4.69 -3.97
CA LEU A 56 4.56 5.88 -4.76
C LEU A 56 5.15 5.47 -6.12
N PRO A 57 4.87 6.25 -7.18
CA PRO A 57 5.46 5.99 -8.48
C PRO A 57 6.98 6.12 -8.40
N LEU A 58 7.69 5.27 -9.14
CA LEU A 58 9.14 5.23 -9.18
C LEU A 58 9.62 5.03 -10.61
N THR A 59 10.61 5.82 -11.01
CA THR A 59 11.37 5.59 -12.24
C THR A 59 12.68 4.92 -11.85
N TYR A 60 12.90 3.72 -12.35
CA TYR A 60 14.12 2.99 -12.12
C TYR A 60 15.26 3.54 -12.98
N SER A 61 16.50 3.20 -12.61
CA SER A 61 17.69 3.69 -13.32
C SER A 61 17.80 3.17 -14.77
N ASP A 62 17.09 2.10 -15.11
CA ASP A 62 16.97 1.55 -16.46
C ASP A 62 15.89 2.27 -17.30
N GLY A 63 15.21 3.26 -16.74
CA GLY A 63 14.13 4.00 -17.37
C GLY A 63 12.77 3.32 -17.29
N SER A 64 12.68 2.10 -16.74
CA SER A 64 11.39 1.48 -16.48
C SER A 64 10.61 2.24 -15.40
N GLN A 65 9.28 2.22 -15.51
CA GLN A 65 8.41 2.96 -14.62
C GLN A 65 7.48 2.04 -13.84
N ASP A 66 7.41 2.29 -12.55
CA ASP A 66 6.39 1.79 -11.66
C ASP A 66 5.36 2.89 -11.44
N PRO A 67 4.11 2.74 -11.90
CA PRO A 67 3.09 3.77 -11.71
C PRO A 67 2.64 3.89 -10.24
N GLY A 68 3.02 2.93 -9.37
CA GLY A 68 2.55 2.88 -8.01
C GLY A 68 1.05 2.60 -7.92
N GLY A 69 0.44 3.03 -6.82
CA GLY A 69 -0.99 2.86 -6.55
C GLY A 69 -1.26 2.28 -5.16
N PHE A 70 -2.51 1.94 -4.89
CA PHE A 70 -2.93 1.50 -3.56
C PHE A 70 -2.84 -0.03 -3.42
N LEU A 71 -2.55 -0.48 -2.20
CA LEU A 71 -2.40 -1.89 -1.86
C LEU A 71 -3.56 -2.38 -1.01
N CYS A 72 -4.16 -3.50 -1.39
CA CYS A 72 -5.14 -4.18 -0.53
C CYS A 72 -4.46 -4.69 0.75
N GLN A 73 -5.24 -4.94 1.80
CA GLN A 73 -4.73 -5.40 3.10
C GLN A 73 -3.83 -6.63 3.01
N ALA A 74 -4.18 -7.61 2.17
CA ALA A 74 -3.39 -8.83 2.01
C ALA A 74 -2.02 -8.55 1.37
N CYS A 75 -1.96 -7.72 0.34
CA CYS A 75 -0.68 -7.32 -0.27
C CYS A 75 0.13 -6.45 0.69
N THR A 76 -0.52 -5.53 1.40
CA THR A 76 0.09 -4.77 2.49
C THR A 76 0.72 -5.69 3.55
N GLN A 77 0.07 -6.79 3.91
CA GLN A 77 0.63 -7.76 4.85
C GLN A 77 1.86 -8.47 4.30
N GLN A 78 1.86 -8.81 3.01
CA GLN A 78 3.05 -9.38 2.36
C GLN A 78 4.23 -8.40 2.37
N PHE A 79 3.97 -7.10 2.34
CA PHE A 79 5.02 -6.08 2.35
C PHE A 79 5.56 -5.75 3.74
N PHE A 80 4.67 -5.50 4.70
CA PHE A 80 5.08 -5.08 6.05
C PHE A 80 5.36 -6.27 6.97
N GLY A 81 4.86 -7.47 6.64
CA GLY A 81 5.04 -8.67 7.43
C GLY A 81 4.61 -8.47 8.89
N PRO A 82 5.50 -8.66 9.86
CA PRO A 82 5.19 -8.43 11.28
C PRO A 82 4.81 -6.99 11.63
N LEU A 83 5.14 -6.01 10.78
CA LEU A 83 4.88 -4.58 11.02
C LEU A 83 3.49 -4.14 10.53
N THR A 84 2.73 -5.00 9.86
CA THR A 84 1.37 -4.67 9.37
C THR A 84 0.43 -4.11 10.45
N PRO A 85 0.48 -4.55 11.72
CA PRO A 85 -0.37 -3.97 12.76
C PRO A 85 -0.14 -2.47 13.01
N LEU A 86 1.04 -1.94 12.70
CA LEU A 86 1.38 -0.52 12.90
C LEU A 86 0.64 0.43 11.96
N ILE A 87 0.11 -0.11 10.86
CA ILE A 87 -0.59 0.65 9.82
C ILE A 87 -2.07 0.28 9.75
N SER A 88 -2.55 -0.65 10.58
CA SER A 88 -3.98 -0.88 10.75
C SER A 88 -4.57 0.15 11.71
N PHE A 89 -5.79 0.60 11.43
CA PHE A 89 -6.54 1.34 12.44
C PHE A 89 -6.76 0.43 13.65
N PRO A 90 -6.44 0.88 14.88
CA PRO A 90 -6.85 0.15 16.06
C PRO A 90 -8.37 0.08 16.06
N ALA A 91 -8.93 -1.13 16.17
CA ALA A 91 -10.33 -1.28 16.49
C ALA A 91 -10.53 -0.64 17.87
N ILE A 92 -11.26 0.46 17.95
CA ILE A 92 -11.71 1.02 19.22
C ILE A 92 -12.61 -0.06 19.82
N LYS A 93 -12.09 -0.81 20.79
CA LYS A 93 -12.92 -1.64 21.66
C LYS A 93 -13.57 -0.68 22.64
N GLU A 94 -14.84 -0.38 22.43
CA GLU A 94 -15.69 0.15 23.50
C GLU A 94 -15.86 -0.96 24.55
N GLU A 95 -14.93 -1.09 25.48
CA GLU A 95 -15.20 -1.82 26.70
C GLU A 95 -16.17 -0.96 27.52
N GLN A 96 -17.39 -1.47 27.72
CA GLN A 96 -18.32 -0.89 28.67
C GLN A 96 -17.67 -0.92 30.05
N ILE A 97 -17.14 0.22 30.49
CA ILE A 97 -16.74 0.41 31.88
C ILE A 97 -18.04 0.37 32.68
N GLN A 98 -18.31 -0.77 33.32
CA GLN A 98 -19.35 -0.83 34.35
C GLN A 98 -18.84 -0.05 35.55
N LEU A 99 -19.41 1.15 35.74
CA LEU A 99 -19.25 2.01 36.92
C LEU A 99 -19.99 1.42 38.12
#